data_AF-B3RXC2-F1
#
_entry.id   AF-B3RXC2-F1
#
_cell.length_a   1.000
_cell.length_b   1.000
_cell.length_c   1.000
_cell.angle_alpha   90.00
_cell.angle_beta   90.00
_cell.angle_gamma   90.00
#
_symmetry.space_group_name_H-M   'P 1'
#
loop_
_entity.id
_entity.type
_entity.pdbx_description
1 polymer ?
#
loop_
_entity_poly.entity_id
_entity_poly.type
_entity_poly.pdbx_seq_one_letter_code
_entity_poly.pdbx_strand_id
1 'polypeptide(L)'
;MDKSQENGSDKTEYDKIMQPKRLLSCYCSPTKAFNDEHKTNRLPSHHELFFVTAHQGNVNNIGAVIELWLRQLNHEIDSIKELFQQIMKDERKGLDIVRRLRRCCEILKSLEEHISRLISIMTTKNVSESLATLNKIPAKAVQAQLVSNEVAILNTMHTVEFFEFRSTLGRGSGFQSKNFRLLENKLGLKRKTISSLQFILNSEELAEYDQESVMAEENKSSLRDVVELWLENSKVIQFVFHKDNFWKKFTNVVTAMLKANREIAEQRNDDSEEKVDSIRECEKMERWYDSLFDPEKHKACIERGERNFSLQAFRAVIAIYRYRYEMRFQVPFMIINLLQDLDQAILEFRLSHAAMVHKIIGNKSGLAQTSGYTYLKATTGERLRVFVDLINISSFLIEDDKLPDIPEDLFKKLNFPPLP
;
A
#
# COMPACT_ATOMS: atom_id res chain seq x y z
N MET A 1 -26.32 52.56 -16.85
CA MET A 1 -25.50 52.25 -18.02
C MET A 1 -24.05 52.34 -17.59
N ASP A 2 -23.44 51.20 -17.26
CA ASP A 2 -22.05 50.97 -17.62
C ASP A 2 -21.84 49.45 -17.64
N LYS A 3 -22.17 48.87 -18.80
CA LYS A 3 -21.76 47.51 -19.15
C LYS A 3 -20.34 47.65 -19.68
N SER A 4 -19.37 47.74 -18.79
CA SER A 4 -17.98 47.52 -19.17
C SER A 4 -17.86 46.06 -19.63
N GLN A 5 -17.70 45.92 -20.93
CA GLN A 5 -17.44 44.68 -21.65
C GLN A 5 -16.31 43.91 -20.96
N GLU A 6 -16.63 42.85 -20.23
CA GLU A 6 -15.67 41.76 -20.04
C GLU A 6 -15.55 41.08 -21.39
N ASN A 7 -14.58 41.56 -22.18
CA ASN A 7 -14.09 40.86 -23.35
C ASN A 7 -13.82 39.41 -22.94
N GLY A 8 -14.52 38.48 -23.59
CA GLY A 8 -14.25 37.07 -23.50
C GLY A 8 -12.81 36.81 -23.89
N SER A 9 -11.92 36.73 -22.91
CA SER A 9 -10.61 36.12 -23.11
C SER A 9 -10.89 34.71 -23.60
N ASP A 10 -10.51 34.40 -24.83
CA ASP A 10 -10.50 33.04 -25.34
C ASP A 10 -9.78 32.16 -24.30
N LYS A 11 -10.55 31.41 -23.52
CA LYS A 11 -9.98 30.43 -22.59
C LYS A 11 -9.24 29.46 -23.49
N THR A 12 -7.93 29.37 -23.32
CA THR A 12 -7.09 28.41 -24.04
C THR A 12 -7.66 27.00 -23.84
N GLU A 13 -7.41 26.07 -24.76
CA GLU A 13 -7.82 24.67 -24.57
C GLU A 13 -7.25 24.11 -23.25
N TYR A 14 -6.05 24.55 -22.87
CA TYR A 14 -5.45 24.27 -21.57
C TYR A 14 -6.34 24.74 -20.40
N ASP A 15 -6.83 25.98 -20.43
CA ASP A 15 -7.72 26.50 -19.37
C ASP A 15 -9.06 25.78 -19.28
N LYS A 16 -9.57 25.29 -20.43
CA LYS A 16 -10.81 24.52 -20.49
C LYS A 16 -10.64 23.13 -19.90
N ILE A 17 -9.54 22.44 -20.21
CA ILE A 17 -9.26 21.05 -19.81
C ILE A 17 -8.73 20.99 -18.37
N MET A 18 -7.68 21.76 -18.06
CA MET A 18 -6.99 21.69 -16.78
C MET A 18 -7.66 22.50 -15.68
N GLN A 19 -8.54 23.44 -16.03
CA GLN A 19 -9.26 24.31 -15.09
C GLN A 19 -8.37 24.93 -13.99
N PRO A 20 -7.20 25.52 -14.33
CA PRO A 20 -6.22 25.97 -13.34
C PRO A 20 -6.80 27.04 -12.41
N LYS A 21 -7.69 27.92 -12.90
CA LYS A 21 -8.38 28.91 -12.07
C LYS A 21 -9.18 28.27 -10.94
N ARG A 22 -9.86 27.15 -11.19
CA ARG A 22 -10.61 26.42 -10.15
C ARG A 22 -9.64 25.80 -9.16
N LEU A 23 -8.63 25.07 -9.64
CA LEU A 23 -7.63 24.39 -8.81
C LEU A 23 -6.87 25.37 -7.89
N LEU A 24 -6.41 26.50 -8.44
CA LEU A 24 -5.64 27.50 -7.69
C LEU A 24 -6.50 28.37 -6.77
N SER A 25 -7.82 28.46 -7.02
CA SER A 25 -8.74 29.22 -6.16
C SER A 25 -9.17 28.48 -4.89
N CYS A 26 -8.78 27.22 -4.73
CA CYS A 26 -9.16 26.38 -3.58
C CYS A 26 -8.43 26.77 -2.28
N TYR A 27 -7.47 27.70 -2.32
CA TYR A 27 -6.76 28.12 -1.12
C TYR A 27 -7.63 28.93 -0.16
N CYS A 28 -7.78 28.43 1.07
CA CYS A 28 -8.30 29.18 2.21
C CYS A 28 -7.31 29.09 3.37
N SER A 29 -6.92 30.24 3.94
CA SER A 29 -6.06 30.28 5.14
C SER A 29 -6.82 29.70 6.35
N PRO A 30 -6.25 28.73 7.07
CA PRO A 30 -6.81 28.22 8.31
C PRO A 30 -7.04 29.32 9.34
N THR A 31 -6.11 30.27 9.47
CA THR A 31 -6.27 31.39 10.40
C THR A 31 -7.40 32.32 9.98
N LYS A 32 -7.59 32.55 8.67
CA LYS A 32 -8.74 33.31 8.20
C LYS A 32 -10.06 32.61 8.52
N ALA A 33 -10.19 31.32 8.20
CA ALA A 33 -11.39 30.54 8.52
C ALA A 33 -11.68 30.51 10.03
N PHE A 34 -10.64 30.32 10.85
CA PHE A 34 -10.73 30.35 12.31
C PHE A 34 -11.17 31.72 12.84
N ASN A 35 -10.62 32.81 12.28
CA ASN A 35 -11.02 34.17 12.64
C ASN A 35 -12.49 34.44 12.31
N ASP A 36 -12.95 33.98 11.14
CA ASP A 36 -14.34 34.13 10.71
C ASP A 36 -15.30 33.36 11.63
N GLU A 37 -14.95 32.14 12.03
CA GLU A 37 -15.76 31.28 12.91
C GLU A 37 -15.78 31.78 14.37
N HIS A 38 -14.62 32.12 14.92
CA HIS A 38 -14.47 32.48 16.34
C HIS A 38 -14.45 33.99 16.61
N LYS A 39 -14.63 34.82 15.57
CA LYS A 39 -14.58 36.29 15.64
C LYS A 39 -13.29 36.80 16.29
N THR A 40 -12.15 36.22 15.92
CA THR A 40 -10.82 36.63 16.39
C THR A 40 -10.07 37.43 15.34
N ASN A 41 -8.97 38.08 15.73
CA ASN A 41 -8.12 38.85 14.82
C ASN A 41 -6.65 38.37 14.87
N ARG A 42 -6.45 37.05 14.67
CA ARG A 42 -5.11 36.45 14.62
C ARG A 42 -4.45 36.74 13.29
N LEU A 43 -3.14 36.97 13.30
CA LEU A 43 -2.35 37.11 12.08
C LEU A 43 -2.03 35.72 11.50
N PRO A 44 -2.21 35.50 10.18
CA PRO A 44 -1.84 34.24 9.54
C PRO A 44 -0.33 33.99 9.60
N SER A 45 0.06 32.74 9.86
CA SER A 45 1.46 32.31 9.70
C SER A 45 1.79 32.13 8.21
N HIS A 46 3.01 32.49 7.83
CA HIS A 46 3.54 32.25 6.47
C HIS A 46 3.47 30.76 6.09
N HIS A 47 3.65 29.86 7.06
CA HIS A 47 3.71 28.41 6.85
C HIS A 47 2.33 27.76 6.68
N GLU A 48 1.24 28.48 6.89
CA GLU A 48 -0.10 27.98 6.62
C GLU A 48 -0.29 27.65 5.15
N LEU A 49 0.12 28.55 4.25
CA LEU A 49 0.01 28.32 2.80
C LEU A 49 0.76 27.05 2.40
N PHE A 50 1.94 26.84 2.98
CA PHE A 50 2.76 25.68 2.74
C PHE A 50 2.08 24.38 3.20
N PHE A 51 1.67 24.33 4.47
CA PHE A 51 0.97 23.18 5.06
C PHE A 51 -0.29 22.83 4.26
N VAL A 52 -1.06 23.85 3.93
CA VAL A 52 -2.32 23.73 3.22
C VAL A 52 -2.10 23.28 1.78
N THR A 53 -1.13 23.83 1.06
CA THR A 53 -0.78 23.42 -0.31
C THR A 53 -0.35 21.96 -0.37
N ALA A 54 0.40 21.49 0.63
CA ALA A 54 0.81 20.09 0.70
C ALA A 54 -0.35 19.13 0.98
N HIS A 55 -1.39 19.56 1.73
CA HIS A 55 -2.48 18.68 2.17
C HIS A 55 -3.82 18.86 1.41
N GLN A 56 -3.99 19.89 0.59
CA GLN A 56 -5.31 20.53 0.47
C GLN A 56 -6.48 19.67 0.00
N GLY A 57 -7.48 19.55 0.87
CA GLY A 57 -8.88 19.25 0.57
C GLY A 57 -9.82 20.29 1.22
N ASN A 58 -10.84 20.72 0.49
CA ASN A 58 -12.13 21.15 1.04
C ASN A 58 -13.25 20.56 0.18
N VAL A 59 -14.34 20.16 0.83
CA VAL A 59 -15.35 19.15 0.44
C VAL A 59 -16.07 19.44 -0.89
N ASN A 60 -15.94 20.64 -1.46
CA ASN A 60 -16.73 21.06 -2.62
C ASN A 60 -15.94 21.71 -3.76
N ASN A 61 -14.70 21.29 -4.05
CA ASN A 61 -14.17 21.17 -5.42
C ASN A 61 -12.63 21.05 -5.47
N ILE A 62 -12.17 19.94 -6.08
CA ILE A 62 -10.83 19.70 -6.64
C ILE A 62 -9.66 20.11 -5.72
N GLY A 63 -9.25 19.17 -4.86
CA GLY A 63 -8.09 19.26 -3.95
C GLY A 63 -6.74 19.05 -4.63
N ALA A 64 -5.67 19.23 -3.87
CA ALA A 64 -4.25 19.33 -4.23
C ALA A 64 -3.53 17.96 -4.36
N VAL A 65 -2.19 17.99 -4.46
CA VAL A 65 -1.31 16.89 -4.92
C VAL A 65 -1.58 15.54 -4.22
N ILE A 66 -1.62 15.45 -2.87
CA ILE A 66 -1.93 14.18 -2.16
C ILE A 66 -3.33 13.68 -2.52
N GLU A 67 -4.34 14.53 -2.41
CA GLU A 67 -5.74 14.16 -2.66
C GLU A 67 -6.02 13.87 -4.15
N LEU A 68 -5.30 14.50 -5.08
CA LEU A 68 -5.32 14.18 -6.51
C LEU A 68 -4.68 12.83 -6.78
N TRP A 69 -3.54 12.54 -6.16
CA TRP A 69 -2.90 11.25 -6.27
C TRP A 69 -3.73 10.16 -5.62
N LEU A 70 -4.36 10.40 -4.46
CA LEU A 70 -5.31 9.47 -3.86
C LEU A 70 -6.54 9.26 -4.75
N ARG A 71 -7.06 10.31 -5.39
CA ARG A 71 -8.15 10.17 -6.37
C ARG A 71 -7.72 9.36 -7.59
N GLN A 72 -6.50 9.59 -8.11
CA GLN A 72 -5.94 8.83 -9.21
C GLN A 72 -5.73 7.36 -8.81
N LEU A 73 -5.20 7.11 -7.60
CA LEU A 73 -5.05 5.76 -7.05
C LEU A 73 -6.40 5.05 -6.97
N ASN A 74 -7.42 5.69 -6.39
CA ASN A 74 -8.77 5.13 -6.35
C ASN A 74 -9.28 4.78 -7.76
N HIS A 75 -9.06 5.66 -8.75
CA HIS A 75 -9.44 5.41 -10.14
C HIS A 75 -8.69 4.22 -10.78
N GLU A 76 -7.38 4.11 -10.54
CA GLU A 76 -6.60 2.97 -11.02
C GLU A 76 -7.05 1.66 -10.35
N ILE A 77 -7.26 1.66 -9.03
CA ILE A 77 -7.71 0.47 -8.29
C ILE A 77 -9.08 0.01 -8.78
N ASP A 78 -10.02 0.92 -9.02
CA ASP A 78 -11.32 0.57 -9.59
C ASP A 78 -11.18 -0.11 -10.95
N SER A 79 -10.34 0.45 -11.83
CA SER A 79 -10.13 -0.15 -13.14
C SER A 79 -9.34 -1.46 -13.09
N ILE A 80 -8.41 -1.61 -12.14
CA ILE A 80 -7.70 -2.89 -11.89
C ILE A 80 -8.70 -3.96 -11.46
N LYS A 81 -9.65 -3.63 -10.56
CA LYS A 81 -10.69 -4.57 -10.12
C LYS A 81 -11.53 -5.08 -11.30
N GLU A 82 -11.90 -4.19 -12.22
CA GLU A 82 -12.59 -4.57 -13.47
C GLU A 82 -11.72 -5.44 -14.37
N LEU A 83 -10.43 -5.15 -14.49
CA LEU A 83 -9.50 -5.95 -15.29
C LEU A 83 -9.29 -7.36 -14.73
N PHE A 84 -9.34 -7.55 -13.40
CA PHE A 84 -9.32 -8.88 -12.78
C PHE A 84 -10.55 -9.72 -13.15
N GLN A 85 -11.69 -9.10 -13.44
CA GLN A 85 -12.84 -9.83 -14.00
C GLN A 85 -12.63 -10.22 -15.46
N GLN A 86 -11.89 -9.40 -16.22
CA GLN A 86 -11.63 -9.64 -17.64
C GLN A 86 -10.50 -10.65 -17.88
N ILE A 87 -9.45 -10.66 -17.04
CA ILE A 87 -8.31 -11.58 -17.18
C ILE A 87 -8.73 -13.05 -17.05
N MET A 88 -9.81 -13.35 -16.33
CA MET A 88 -10.38 -14.70 -16.26
C MET A 88 -10.86 -15.22 -17.63
N LYS A 89 -11.16 -14.31 -18.57
CA LYS A 89 -11.59 -14.62 -19.95
C LYS A 89 -10.47 -14.43 -20.97
N ASP A 90 -9.61 -13.43 -20.77
CA ASP A 90 -8.53 -13.06 -21.68
C ASP A 90 -7.23 -12.76 -20.92
N GLU A 91 -6.30 -13.72 -20.96
CA GLU A 91 -4.98 -13.63 -20.28
C GLU A 91 -4.18 -12.38 -20.68
N ARG A 92 -4.41 -11.82 -21.88
CA ARG A 92 -3.71 -10.61 -22.36
C ARG A 92 -3.99 -9.39 -21.49
N LYS A 93 -5.12 -9.36 -20.80
CA LYS A 93 -5.47 -8.30 -19.84
C LYS A 93 -4.54 -8.25 -18.64
N GLY A 94 -3.78 -9.32 -18.37
CA GLY A 94 -2.78 -9.31 -17.30
C GLY A 94 -1.70 -8.25 -17.48
N LEU A 95 -1.31 -7.92 -18.71
CA LEU A 95 -0.34 -6.84 -18.96
C LEU A 95 -0.91 -5.44 -18.61
N ASP A 96 -2.20 -5.23 -18.83
CA ASP A 96 -2.87 -3.99 -18.41
C ASP A 96 -2.93 -3.86 -16.88
N ILE A 97 -3.17 -4.98 -16.18
CA ILE A 97 -3.12 -5.04 -14.71
C ILE A 97 -1.71 -4.69 -14.22
N VAL A 98 -0.68 -5.33 -14.76
CA VAL A 98 0.73 -5.06 -14.43
C VAL A 98 1.07 -3.58 -14.62
N ARG A 99 0.69 -2.99 -15.76
CA ARG A 99 0.97 -1.57 -16.05
C ARG A 99 0.32 -0.63 -15.03
N ARG A 100 -0.93 -0.90 -14.64
CA ARG A 100 -1.67 -0.04 -13.70
C ARG A 100 -1.22 -0.24 -12.26
N LEU A 101 -0.96 -1.47 -11.83
CA LEU A 101 -0.39 -1.74 -10.50
C LEU A 101 0.97 -1.08 -10.35
N ARG A 102 1.84 -1.18 -11.36
CA ARG A 102 3.12 -0.46 -11.38
C ARG A 102 2.90 1.04 -11.24
N ARG A 103 1.95 1.62 -11.98
CA ARG A 103 1.59 3.04 -11.83
C ARG A 103 1.15 3.37 -10.39
N CYS A 104 0.31 2.56 -9.75
CA CYS A 104 -0.07 2.77 -8.36
C CYS A 104 1.14 2.76 -7.43
N CYS A 105 2.07 1.82 -7.61
CA CYS A 105 3.30 1.74 -6.82
C CYS A 105 4.15 3.00 -7.01
N GLU A 106 4.34 3.46 -8.24
CA GLU A 106 5.12 4.67 -8.52
C GLU A 106 4.44 5.95 -7.99
N ILE A 107 3.10 6.02 -8.02
CA ILE A 107 2.36 7.11 -7.37
C ILE A 107 2.63 7.10 -5.87
N LEU A 108 2.50 5.96 -5.19
CA LEU A 108 2.72 5.85 -3.74
C LEU A 108 4.18 6.15 -3.35
N LYS A 109 5.15 5.65 -4.12
CA LYS A 109 6.57 5.97 -3.92
C LYS A 109 6.84 7.47 -4.11
N SER A 110 6.20 8.10 -5.09
CA SER A 110 6.28 9.56 -5.28
C SER A 110 5.86 10.28 -4.00
N LEU A 111 4.74 9.89 -3.38
CA LEU A 111 4.28 10.49 -2.11
C LEU A 111 5.32 10.36 -0.97
N GLU A 112 6.31 9.46 -1.08
CA GLU A 112 7.28 9.11 -0.03
C GLU A 112 8.72 9.64 -0.27
N GLU A 113 9.21 9.65 -1.51
CA GLU A 113 10.65 9.56 -1.80
C GLU A 113 11.50 10.82 -1.48
N HIS A 114 12.09 10.94 -0.27
CA HIS A 114 13.44 11.52 -0.02
C HIS A 114 13.98 11.40 1.42
N ILE A 115 13.41 10.58 2.32
CA ILE A 115 14.01 10.39 3.66
C ILE A 115 15.36 9.64 3.55
N SER A 116 15.43 8.57 2.76
CA SER A 116 16.64 7.73 2.63
C SER A 116 17.81 8.44 1.93
N ARG A 117 17.54 9.33 0.98
CA ARG A 117 18.58 10.04 0.23
C ARG A 117 19.17 11.21 1.02
N LEU A 118 18.35 11.95 1.79
CA LEU A 118 18.82 12.98 2.72
C LEU A 118 19.60 12.37 3.88
N ILE A 119 19.13 11.26 4.47
CA ILE A 119 19.87 10.56 5.53
C ILE A 119 21.18 9.99 4.98
N SER A 120 21.21 9.40 3.79
CA SER A 120 22.43 8.92 3.14
C SER A 120 23.43 10.05 2.87
N ILE A 121 22.98 11.18 2.31
CA ILE A 121 23.84 12.36 2.04
C ILE A 121 24.32 13.02 3.33
N MET A 122 23.53 12.99 4.40
CA MET A 122 23.92 13.50 5.71
C MET A 122 24.84 12.55 6.48
N THR A 123 24.80 11.24 6.20
CA THR A 123 25.64 10.23 6.87
C THR A 123 26.96 9.96 6.15
N THR A 124 27.06 10.26 4.85
CA THR A 124 28.34 10.28 4.13
C THR A 124 29.10 11.57 4.46
N LYS A 125 30.14 11.44 5.27
CA LYS A 125 31.01 12.51 5.78
C LYS A 125 31.59 13.41 4.67
N ASN A 126 30.97 14.56 4.40
CA ASN A 126 31.63 15.86 4.17
C ASN A 126 30.58 16.95 3.93
N VAL A 127 30.30 17.77 4.94
CA VAL A 127 29.34 18.89 4.85
C VAL A 127 29.74 19.91 3.77
N SER A 128 31.04 20.03 3.49
CA SER A 128 31.62 20.95 2.51
C SER A 128 31.48 20.49 1.05
N GLU A 129 31.61 19.20 0.73
CA GLU A 129 31.36 18.67 -0.61
C GLU A 129 29.86 18.57 -0.93
N SER A 130 29.03 18.31 0.08
CA SER A 130 27.57 18.30 -0.07
C SER A 130 27.04 19.68 -0.50
N LEU A 131 27.57 20.78 0.05
CA LEU A 131 27.24 22.14 -0.37
C LEU A 131 27.73 22.48 -1.78
N ALA A 132 28.93 22.03 -2.15
CA ALA A 132 29.49 22.24 -3.49
C ALA A 132 28.75 21.43 -4.56
N THR A 133 28.23 20.25 -4.21
CA THR A 133 27.40 19.42 -5.10
C THR A 133 25.99 19.98 -5.21
N LEU A 134 25.39 20.49 -4.12
CA LEU A 134 24.10 21.18 -4.13
C LEU A 134 24.11 22.39 -5.10
N ASN A 135 25.23 23.12 -5.15
CA ASN A 135 25.43 24.25 -6.06
C ASN A 135 25.73 23.87 -7.52
N LYS A 136 25.97 22.57 -7.80
CA LYS A 136 26.26 22.04 -9.14
C LYS A 136 25.10 21.26 -9.76
N ILE A 137 24.07 20.92 -8.99
CA ILE A 137 22.86 20.34 -9.58
C ILE A 137 22.14 21.50 -10.28
N PRO A 138 21.96 21.46 -11.62
CA PRO A 138 21.22 22.50 -12.31
C PRO A 138 19.84 22.60 -11.68
N ALA A 139 19.39 23.81 -11.35
CA ALA A 139 18.10 24.05 -10.69
C ALA A 139 16.91 23.32 -11.35
N LYS A 140 17.03 22.98 -12.64
CA LYS A 140 16.06 22.16 -13.40
C LYS A 140 16.00 20.68 -12.99
N ALA A 141 17.11 20.06 -12.60
CA ALA A 141 17.13 18.67 -12.13
C ALA A 141 16.60 18.57 -10.68
N VAL A 142 16.91 19.56 -9.84
CA VAL A 142 16.30 19.71 -8.51
C VAL A 142 14.80 20.02 -8.62
N GLN A 143 14.37 20.90 -9.53
CA GLN A 143 12.95 21.14 -9.77
C GLN A 143 12.21 19.91 -10.31
N ALA A 144 12.81 19.13 -11.21
CA ALA A 144 12.16 17.92 -11.73
C ALA A 144 12.01 16.81 -10.67
N GLN A 145 12.88 16.77 -9.65
CA GLN A 145 12.83 15.80 -8.53
C GLN A 145 12.09 16.32 -7.29
N LEU A 146 11.95 17.64 -7.13
CA LEU A 146 11.17 18.25 -6.04
C LEU A 146 9.66 18.31 -6.31
N VAL A 147 9.21 18.14 -7.54
CA VAL A 147 7.78 18.32 -7.91
C VAL A 147 6.87 17.18 -7.38
N SER A 148 7.45 16.13 -6.79
CA SER A 148 6.72 14.89 -6.54
C SER A 148 6.66 14.43 -5.08
N ASN A 149 7.22 15.14 -4.10
CA ASN A 149 7.39 14.62 -2.73
C ASN A 149 6.76 15.50 -1.64
N GLU A 150 5.56 15.18 -1.16
CA GLU A 150 4.90 16.05 -0.18
C GLU A 150 5.40 15.85 1.25
N VAL A 151 5.80 14.63 1.64
CA VAL A 151 6.24 14.34 3.01
C VAL A 151 7.61 14.97 3.30
N ALA A 152 8.57 14.87 2.38
CA ALA A 152 9.88 15.51 2.59
C ALA A 152 9.80 17.03 2.46
N ILE A 153 8.92 17.55 1.60
CA ILE A 153 8.63 18.98 1.54
C ILE A 153 8.08 19.42 2.90
N LEU A 154 7.00 18.82 3.42
CA LEU A 154 6.46 19.16 4.74
C LEU A 154 7.50 19.08 5.87
N ASN A 155 8.47 18.17 5.78
CA ASN A 155 9.57 18.04 6.75
C ASN A 155 10.55 19.23 6.78
N THR A 156 10.52 20.14 5.80
CA THR A 156 11.29 21.40 5.83
C THR A 156 10.70 22.42 6.81
N MET A 157 9.43 22.27 7.19
CA MET A 157 8.81 23.11 8.21
C MET A 157 9.33 22.69 9.60
N HIS A 158 9.78 23.67 10.37
CA HIS A 158 10.20 23.47 11.75
C HIS A 158 8.99 23.29 12.67
N THR A 159 9.19 22.55 13.77
CA THR A 159 8.16 22.34 14.78
C THR A 159 7.59 23.66 15.30
N VAL A 160 8.44 24.66 15.59
CA VAL A 160 7.99 25.97 16.10
C VAL A 160 7.07 26.70 15.11
N GLU A 161 7.36 26.60 13.81
CA GLU A 161 6.56 27.20 12.72
C GLU A 161 5.18 26.54 12.63
N PHE A 162 5.11 25.22 12.78
CA PHE A 162 3.82 24.52 12.85
C PHE A 162 2.98 24.97 14.05
N PHE A 163 3.61 25.22 15.21
CA PHE A 163 2.89 25.68 16.41
C PHE A 163 2.33 27.10 16.28
N GLU A 164 2.80 27.92 15.35
CA GLU A 164 2.25 29.26 15.09
C GLU A 164 0.78 29.20 14.65
N PHE A 165 0.40 28.18 13.86
CA PHE A 165 -0.94 28.05 13.31
C PHE A 165 -1.66 26.75 13.68
N ARG A 166 -1.02 25.81 14.41
CA ARG A 166 -1.65 24.53 14.83
C ARG A 166 -3.01 24.71 15.48
N SER A 167 -3.20 25.77 16.28
CA SER A 167 -4.47 26.03 16.96
C SER A 167 -5.60 26.49 16.04
N THR A 168 -5.29 27.00 14.83
CA THR A 168 -6.29 27.44 13.86
C THR A 168 -6.81 26.32 12.96
N LEU A 169 -6.18 25.14 13.01
CA LEU A 169 -6.63 23.92 12.32
C LEU A 169 -7.87 23.27 12.97
N GLY A 170 -8.27 23.71 14.17
CA GLY A 170 -9.45 23.18 14.87
C GLY A 170 -9.38 21.67 15.10
N ARG A 171 -10.44 20.95 14.71
CA ARG A 171 -10.50 19.47 14.70
C ARG A 171 -10.09 18.84 13.36
N GLY A 172 -9.67 19.65 12.38
CA GLY A 172 -9.29 19.17 11.04
C GLY A 172 -8.16 18.15 11.12
N SER A 173 -8.37 16.97 10.54
CA SER A 173 -7.37 15.90 10.59
C SER A 173 -7.43 14.96 9.39
N GLY A 174 -6.29 14.32 9.08
CA GLY A 174 -6.18 13.31 8.02
C GLY A 174 -7.10 12.07 8.22
N PHE A 175 -7.66 11.89 9.42
CA PHE A 175 -8.74 10.90 9.66
C PHE A 175 -9.98 11.15 8.80
N GLN A 176 -10.20 12.41 8.42
CA GLN A 176 -11.33 12.85 7.60
C GLN A 176 -11.03 12.76 6.10
N SER A 177 -9.86 12.26 5.68
CA SER A 177 -9.56 12.04 4.26
C SER A 177 -10.42 10.91 3.69
N LYS A 178 -11.45 11.29 2.94
CA LYS A 178 -12.35 10.37 2.25
C LYS A 178 -11.62 9.48 1.26
N ASN A 179 -10.75 10.03 0.42
CA ASN A 179 -10.07 9.24 -0.62
C ASN A 179 -9.11 8.22 -0.01
N PHE A 180 -8.49 8.53 1.13
CA PHE A 180 -7.68 7.56 1.86
C PHE A 180 -8.53 6.40 2.42
N ARG A 181 -9.71 6.70 2.98
CA ARG A 181 -10.64 5.64 3.45
C ARG A 181 -11.24 4.81 2.32
N LEU A 182 -11.57 5.45 1.20
CA LEU A 182 -11.98 4.73 -0.01
C LEU A 182 -10.87 3.81 -0.51
N LEU A 183 -9.61 4.27 -0.52
CA LEU A 183 -8.48 3.45 -0.92
C LEU A 183 -8.33 2.23 0.00
N GLU A 184 -8.33 2.41 1.31
CA GLU A 184 -8.26 1.32 2.29
C GLU A 184 -9.38 0.28 2.08
N ASN A 185 -10.63 0.74 1.95
CA ASN A 185 -11.79 -0.12 1.72
C ASN A 185 -11.68 -0.87 0.37
N LYS A 186 -11.27 -0.16 -0.69
CA LYS A 186 -11.10 -0.72 -2.03
C LYS A 186 -10.00 -1.77 -2.08
N LEU A 187 -8.94 -1.62 -1.29
CA LEU A 187 -7.88 -2.62 -1.22
C LEU A 187 -8.35 -3.87 -0.46
N GLY A 188 -9.08 -3.68 0.65
CA GLY A 188 -9.68 -4.77 1.42
C GLY A 188 -9.54 -4.63 2.93
N LEU A 189 -9.14 -3.47 3.45
CA LEU A 189 -9.12 -3.19 4.88
C LEU A 189 -10.53 -2.88 5.37
N LYS A 190 -11.08 -3.78 6.19
CA LYS A 190 -12.40 -3.58 6.80
C LYS A 190 -12.30 -2.69 8.03
N ARG A 191 -13.38 -1.96 8.32
CA ARG A 191 -13.43 -1.05 9.48
C ARG A 191 -13.14 -1.79 10.79
N LYS A 192 -13.63 -3.02 10.97
CA LYS A 192 -13.37 -3.83 12.17
C LYS A 192 -11.89 -4.03 12.46
N THR A 193 -11.06 -4.23 11.43
CA THR A 193 -9.61 -4.42 11.57
C THR A 193 -8.95 -3.14 12.05
N ILE A 194 -9.33 -2.00 11.47
CA ILE A 194 -8.86 -0.66 11.89
C ILE A 194 -9.38 -0.34 13.29
N SER A 195 -10.62 -0.72 13.59
CA SER A 195 -11.27 -0.55 14.88
C SER A 195 -10.65 -1.40 15.98
N SER A 196 -10.02 -2.53 15.65
CA SER A 196 -9.28 -3.33 16.63
C SER A 196 -8.02 -2.63 17.17
N LEU A 197 -7.55 -1.59 16.46
CA LEU A 197 -6.49 -0.69 16.93
C LEU A 197 -7.07 0.41 17.86
N GLN A 198 -8.39 0.49 18.02
CA GLN A 198 -9.07 1.53 18.78
C GLN A 198 -9.00 1.27 20.27
N PHE A 199 -8.12 2.03 20.91
CA PHE A 199 -8.50 2.73 22.12
C PHE A 199 -9.14 4.11 21.81
N ILE A 200 -9.21 4.59 20.54
CA ILE A 200 -9.50 6.02 20.26
C ILE A 200 -10.15 6.34 18.89
N LEU A 201 -11.23 5.70 18.44
CA LEU A 201 -12.04 6.32 17.37
C LEU A 201 -13.51 6.02 17.60
N ASN A 202 -14.23 6.99 18.14
CA ASN A 202 -15.68 7.05 17.92
C ASN A 202 -15.91 7.37 16.44
N SER A 203 -16.78 6.60 15.80
CA SER A 203 -17.18 6.74 14.40
C SER A 203 -17.84 8.08 14.05
N GLU A 204 -17.93 9.01 15.00
CA GLU A 204 -18.66 10.28 14.91
C GLU A 204 -17.85 11.40 14.22
N GLU A 205 -16.57 11.19 13.89
CA GLU A 205 -15.71 12.25 13.32
C GLU A 205 -15.72 12.35 11.78
N LEU A 206 -16.33 11.39 11.07
CA LEU A 206 -16.68 11.55 9.65
C LEU A 206 -18.00 12.32 9.57
N ALA A 207 -18.00 13.47 8.88
CA ALA A 207 -19.23 14.22 8.60
C ALA A 207 -20.28 13.30 7.95
N GLU A 208 -21.56 13.46 8.32
CA GLU A 208 -22.69 12.66 7.81
C GLU A 208 -22.67 12.49 6.29
N TYR A 209 -22.25 13.53 5.56
CA TYR A 209 -22.18 13.58 4.10
C TYR A 209 -21.23 12.55 3.46
N ASP A 210 -20.14 12.16 4.14
CA ASP A 210 -19.13 11.28 3.55
C ASP A 210 -19.26 9.82 4.01
N GLN A 211 -20.01 9.57 5.08
CA GLN A 211 -20.22 8.22 5.61
C GLN A 211 -20.92 7.31 4.61
N GLU A 212 -21.93 7.80 3.89
CA GLU A 212 -22.73 6.97 2.97
C GLU A 212 -21.85 6.37 1.85
N SER A 213 -21.03 7.21 1.19
CA SER A 213 -20.16 6.75 0.11
C SER A 213 -19.06 5.78 0.58
N VAL A 214 -18.50 6.00 1.77
CA VAL A 214 -17.48 5.12 2.36
C VAL A 214 -18.10 3.79 2.79
N MET A 215 -19.28 3.80 3.39
CA MET A 215 -20.03 2.60 3.77
C MET A 215 -20.49 1.81 2.54
N ALA A 216 -20.96 2.50 1.49
CA ALA A 216 -21.34 1.87 0.23
C ALA A 216 -20.15 1.15 -0.41
N GLU A 217 -18.95 1.73 -0.35
CA GLU A 217 -17.73 1.09 -0.85
C GLU A 217 -17.26 -0.10 0.01
N GLU A 218 -17.43 -0.04 1.33
CA GLU A 218 -17.06 -1.13 2.24
C GLU A 218 -17.81 -2.44 1.94
N ASN A 219 -19.04 -2.33 1.42
CA ASN A 219 -19.88 -3.46 1.03
C ASN A 219 -19.57 -4.01 -0.37
N LYS A 220 -18.77 -3.31 -1.18
CA LYS A 220 -18.36 -3.80 -2.51
C LYS A 220 -17.21 -4.80 -2.39
N SER A 221 -17.05 -5.59 -3.44
CA SER A 221 -15.87 -6.45 -3.60
C SER A 221 -14.61 -5.58 -3.66
N SER A 222 -13.63 -5.92 -2.82
CA SER A 222 -12.32 -5.26 -2.75
C SER A 222 -11.32 -5.85 -3.75
N LEU A 223 -10.17 -5.21 -3.90
CA LEU A 223 -9.06 -5.70 -4.70
C LEU A 223 -8.60 -7.08 -4.19
N ARG A 224 -8.50 -7.24 -2.87
CA ARG A 224 -8.18 -8.54 -2.25
C ARG A 224 -9.17 -9.62 -2.68
N ASP A 225 -10.47 -9.33 -2.63
CA ASP A 225 -11.52 -10.31 -2.97
C ASP A 225 -11.47 -10.70 -4.46
N VAL A 226 -11.24 -9.75 -5.38
CA VAL A 226 -11.12 -10.08 -6.82
C VAL A 226 -9.81 -10.79 -7.17
N VAL A 227 -8.72 -10.51 -6.45
CA VAL A 227 -7.45 -11.23 -6.58
C VAL A 227 -7.61 -12.67 -6.11
N GLU A 228 -8.24 -12.89 -4.96
CA GLU A 228 -8.57 -14.22 -4.45
C GLU A 228 -9.41 -15.00 -5.45
N LEU A 229 -10.50 -14.41 -5.95
CA LEU A 229 -11.36 -15.04 -6.94
C LEU A 229 -10.58 -15.42 -8.22
N TRP A 230 -9.69 -14.54 -8.69
CA TRP A 230 -8.84 -14.83 -9.85
C TRP A 230 -7.86 -15.98 -9.59
N LEU A 231 -7.22 -16.01 -8.41
CA LEU A 231 -6.31 -17.09 -8.01
C LEU A 231 -7.02 -18.45 -7.96
N GLU A 232 -8.27 -18.48 -7.49
CA GLU A 232 -9.08 -19.70 -7.43
C GLU A 232 -9.60 -20.14 -8.79
N ASN A 233 -9.87 -19.23 -9.72
CA ASN A 233 -10.59 -19.54 -10.96
C ASN A 233 -9.76 -19.42 -12.24
N SER A 234 -8.49 -19.04 -12.14
CA SER A 234 -7.59 -18.96 -13.29
C SER A 234 -7.44 -20.32 -13.95
N LYS A 235 -7.78 -20.41 -15.24
CA LYS A 235 -7.66 -21.64 -16.05
C LYS A 235 -6.24 -22.19 -16.03
N VAL A 236 -5.23 -21.32 -16.10
CA VAL A 236 -3.81 -21.71 -16.07
C VAL A 236 -3.45 -22.38 -14.74
N ILE A 237 -3.94 -21.83 -13.63
CA ILE A 237 -3.65 -22.34 -12.28
C ILE A 237 -4.39 -23.66 -12.05
N GLN A 238 -5.69 -23.71 -12.37
CA GLN A 238 -6.48 -24.93 -12.24
C GLN A 238 -5.94 -26.07 -13.12
N PHE A 239 -5.42 -25.74 -14.31
CA PHE A 239 -4.79 -26.72 -15.18
C PHE A 239 -3.61 -27.43 -14.49
N VAL A 240 -2.72 -26.67 -13.84
CA VAL A 240 -1.58 -27.23 -13.07
C VAL A 240 -2.07 -28.07 -11.90
N PHE A 241 -3.07 -27.60 -11.16
CA PHE A 241 -3.61 -28.33 -10.00
C PHE A 241 -4.21 -29.69 -10.37
N HIS A 242 -4.99 -29.74 -11.45
CA HIS A 242 -5.68 -30.96 -11.85
C HIS A 242 -4.81 -31.93 -12.65
N LYS A 243 -3.95 -31.44 -13.56
CA LYS A 243 -3.17 -32.32 -14.45
C LYS A 243 -1.87 -32.82 -13.83
N ASP A 244 -1.20 -32.00 -13.03
CA ASP A 244 0.13 -32.34 -12.51
C ASP A 244 0.06 -33.03 -11.14
N ASN A 245 -1.12 -33.08 -10.51
CA ASN A 245 -1.27 -33.39 -9.09
C ASN A 245 -0.23 -32.63 -8.24
N PHE A 246 0.01 -31.36 -8.60
CA PHE A 246 1.09 -30.53 -8.04
C PHE A 246 1.13 -30.61 -6.51
N TRP A 247 -0.03 -30.48 -5.86
CA TRP A 247 -0.14 -30.54 -4.41
C TRP A 247 0.32 -31.85 -3.81
N LYS A 248 0.00 -32.99 -4.43
CA LYS A 248 0.45 -34.29 -3.92
C LYS A 248 1.97 -34.41 -4.01
N LYS A 249 2.56 -33.98 -5.13
CA LYS A 249 4.02 -33.96 -5.32
C LYS A 249 4.69 -33.02 -4.32
N PHE A 250 4.16 -31.80 -4.19
CA PHE A 250 4.65 -30.78 -3.27
C PHE A 250 4.58 -31.26 -1.81
N THR A 251 3.44 -31.82 -1.37
CA THR A 251 3.30 -32.40 -0.03
C THR A 251 4.31 -33.51 0.21
N ASN A 252 4.50 -34.43 -0.73
CA ASN A 252 5.48 -35.52 -0.55
C ASN A 252 6.91 -34.99 -0.36
N VAL A 253 7.32 -34.00 -1.16
CA VAL A 253 8.65 -33.38 -1.06
C VAL A 253 8.81 -32.65 0.27
N VAL A 254 7.82 -31.84 0.66
CA VAL A 254 7.85 -31.10 1.92
C VAL A 254 7.88 -32.07 3.11
N THR A 255 7.03 -33.10 3.13
CA THR A 255 7.02 -34.08 4.23
C THR A 255 8.36 -34.82 4.33
N ALA A 256 8.98 -35.20 3.21
CA ALA A 256 10.31 -35.81 3.21
C ALA A 256 11.38 -34.84 3.73
N MET A 257 11.33 -33.57 3.33
CA MET A 257 12.24 -32.52 3.79
C MET A 257 12.09 -32.26 5.29
N LEU A 258 10.86 -32.12 5.79
CA LEU A 258 10.57 -31.91 7.21
C LEU A 258 11.11 -33.07 8.05
N LYS A 259 10.87 -34.31 7.61
CA LYS A 259 11.36 -35.52 8.27
C LYS A 259 12.89 -35.56 8.30
N ALA A 260 13.55 -35.29 7.18
CA ALA A 260 15.01 -35.26 7.09
C ALA A 260 15.62 -34.19 8.02
N ASN A 261 15.04 -32.98 8.03
CA ASN A 261 15.50 -31.90 8.92
C ASN A 261 15.36 -32.27 10.39
N ARG A 262 14.26 -32.94 10.76
CA ARG A 262 14.04 -33.43 12.12
C ARG A 262 15.03 -34.51 12.52
N GLU A 263 15.29 -35.49 11.64
CA GLU A 263 16.27 -36.54 11.88
C GLU A 263 17.68 -35.95 12.08
N ILE A 264 18.08 -34.95 11.28
CA ILE A 264 19.36 -34.25 11.43
C ILE A 264 19.44 -33.51 12.77
N ALA A 265 18.36 -32.86 13.20
CA ALA A 265 18.31 -32.15 14.48
C ALA A 265 18.38 -33.13 15.67
N GLU A 266 17.69 -34.26 15.60
CA GLU A 266 17.66 -35.29 16.65
C GLU A 266 18.98 -36.08 16.75
N GLN A 267 19.66 -36.32 15.62
CA GLN A 267 20.96 -37.02 15.56
C GLN A 267 22.13 -36.21 16.11
N ARG A 268 21.96 -34.92 16.44
CA ARG A 268 22.99 -34.16 17.15
C ARG A 268 23.20 -34.78 18.55
N ASN A 269 24.40 -35.32 18.77
CA ASN A 269 24.80 -36.03 20.01
C ASN A 269 25.06 -35.10 21.22
N ASP A 270 24.65 -33.85 21.14
CA ASP A 270 24.94 -32.79 22.10
C ASP A 270 23.63 -32.23 22.64
N ASP A 271 23.42 -32.25 23.96
CA ASP A 271 22.24 -31.64 24.63
C ASP A 271 22.37 -30.11 24.79
N SER A 272 23.14 -29.46 23.91
CA SER A 272 23.32 -28.02 23.88
C SER A 272 22.04 -27.27 23.58
N GLU A 273 22.06 -26.00 23.98
CA GLU A 273 21.06 -25.00 23.60
C GLU A 273 20.85 -24.96 22.07
N GLU A 274 21.89 -25.20 21.28
CA GLU A 274 21.81 -25.26 19.82
C GLU A 274 20.96 -26.43 19.29
N LYS A 275 20.97 -27.60 19.96
CA LYS A 275 20.11 -28.73 19.59
C LYS A 275 18.65 -28.41 19.90
N VAL A 276 18.38 -27.86 21.08
CA VAL A 276 17.03 -27.45 21.49
C VAL A 276 16.47 -26.41 20.51
N ASP A 277 17.27 -25.41 20.13
CA ASP A 277 16.88 -24.40 19.16
C ASP A 277 16.65 -25.01 17.76
N SER A 278 17.51 -25.93 17.32
CA SER A 278 17.33 -26.62 16.03
C SER A 278 16.02 -27.41 15.95
N ILE A 279 15.66 -28.13 17.03
CA ILE A 279 14.39 -28.85 17.14
C ILE A 279 13.21 -27.87 17.12
N ARG A 280 13.32 -26.76 17.86
CA ARG A 280 12.29 -25.71 17.90
C ARG A 280 12.05 -25.07 16.53
N GLU A 281 13.10 -24.84 15.74
CA GLU A 281 12.96 -24.35 14.37
C GLU A 281 12.28 -25.37 13.45
N CYS A 282 12.60 -26.67 13.61
CA CYS A 282 11.89 -27.73 12.88
C CYS A 282 10.39 -27.73 13.22
N GLU A 283 10.03 -27.65 14.50
CA GLU A 283 8.62 -27.59 14.92
C GLU A 283 7.89 -26.35 14.38
N LYS A 284 8.54 -25.19 14.35
CA LYS A 284 7.96 -23.96 13.76
C LYS A 284 7.69 -24.15 12.27
N MET A 285 8.65 -24.72 11.54
CA MET A 285 8.52 -24.97 10.11
C MET A 285 7.43 -26.00 9.82
N GLU A 286 7.35 -27.09 10.59
CA GLU A 286 6.26 -28.08 10.52
C GLU A 286 4.89 -27.39 10.72
N ARG A 287 4.73 -26.52 11.72
CA ARG A 287 3.49 -25.77 11.96
C ARG A 287 3.06 -24.90 10.78
N TRP A 288 4.02 -24.23 10.12
CA TRP A 288 3.73 -23.46 8.93
C TRP A 288 3.14 -24.36 7.84
N TYR A 289 3.85 -25.41 7.44
CA TYR A 289 3.41 -26.32 6.38
C TYR A 289 2.13 -27.09 6.73
N ASP A 290 1.91 -27.44 7.99
CA ASP A 290 0.67 -28.06 8.45
C ASP A 290 -0.55 -27.23 8.09
N SER A 291 -0.47 -25.91 8.28
CA SER A 291 -1.54 -24.98 7.92
C SER A 291 -1.76 -24.81 6.42
N LEU A 292 -0.88 -25.37 5.57
CA LEU A 292 -1.04 -25.43 4.12
C LEU A 292 -1.69 -26.74 3.67
N PHE A 293 -1.59 -27.81 4.47
CA PHE A 293 -2.15 -29.12 4.14
C PHE A 293 -3.52 -29.35 4.79
N ASP A 294 -3.73 -28.81 5.99
CA ASP A 294 -4.95 -28.97 6.79
C ASP A 294 -5.88 -27.73 6.65
N PRO A 295 -7.10 -27.89 6.10
CA PRO A 295 -8.07 -26.82 5.98
C PRO A 295 -8.51 -26.18 7.30
N GLU A 296 -8.60 -26.96 8.39
CA GLU A 296 -9.04 -26.44 9.70
C GLU A 296 -7.95 -25.57 10.32
N LYS A 297 -6.69 -26.00 10.24
CA LYS A 297 -5.54 -25.18 10.68
C LYS A 297 -5.43 -23.90 9.86
N HIS A 298 -5.67 -23.98 8.54
CA HIS A 298 -5.69 -22.81 7.68
C HIS A 298 -6.78 -21.81 8.09
N LYS A 299 -7.99 -22.30 8.32
CA LYS A 299 -9.12 -21.49 8.77
C LYS A 299 -8.83 -20.81 10.11
N ALA A 300 -8.20 -21.51 11.05
CA ALA A 300 -7.77 -20.94 12.32
C ALA A 300 -6.76 -19.79 12.14
N CYS A 301 -5.86 -19.84 11.15
CA CYS A 301 -4.98 -18.71 10.81
C CYS A 301 -5.76 -17.49 10.30
N ILE A 302 -6.81 -17.70 9.49
CA ILE A 302 -7.68 -16.63 9.01
C ILE A 302 -8.44 -15.98 10.18
N GLU A 303 -8.98 -16.80 11.08
CA GLU A 303 -9.70 -16.32 12.27
C GLU A 303 -8.81 -15.50 13.22
N ARG A 304 -7.51 -15.82 13.30
CA ARG A 304 -6.51 -15.04 14.03
C ARG A 304 -6.03 -13.78 13.30
N GLY A 305 -6.37 -13.62 12.01
CA GLY A 305 -5.90 -12.52 11.16
C GLY A 305 -4.44 -12.66 10.71
N GLU A 306 -3.87 -13.87 10.78
CA GLU A 306 -2.53 -14.19 10.26
C GLU A 306 -2.53 -14.39 8.74
N ARG A 307 -3.72 -14.66 8.18
CA ARG A 307 -3.99 -14.89 6.76
C ARG A 307 -5.29 -14.23 6.35
N ASN A 308 -5.37 -13.84 5.09
CA ASN A 308 -6.59 -13.28 4.50
C ASN A 308 -7.12 -14.09 3.32
N PHE A 309 -6.27 -14.83 2.62
CA PHE A 309 -6.69 -15.65 1.48
C PHE A 309 -7.23 -17.02 1.90
N SER A 310 -8.13 -17.54 1.08
CA SER A 310 -8.58 -18.93 1.13
C SER A 310 -7.41 -19.88 0.93
N LEU A 311 -7.58 -21.13 1.38
CA LEU A 311 -6.58 -22.17 1.19
C LEU A 311 -6.25 -22.38 -0.30
N GLN A 312 -7.25 -22.33 -1.18
CA GLN A 312 -7.05 -22.55 -2.62
C GLN A 312 -6.31 -21.38 -3.26
N ALA A 313 -6.65 -20.14 -2.92
CA ALA A 313 -5.94 -18.96 -3.40
C ALA A 313 -4.50 -18.92 -2.88
N PHE A 314 -4.28 -19.23 -1.60
CA PHE A 314 -2.93 -19.28 -1.02
C PHE A 314 -2.06 -20.33 -1.72
N ARG A 315 -2.62 -21.52 -1.95
CA ARG A 315 -2.01 -22.58 -2.77
C ARG A 315 -1.68 -22.08 -4.18
N ALA A 316 -2.60 -21.37 -4.84
CA ALA A 316 -2.37 -20.84 -6.18
C ALA A 316 -1.14 -19.94 -6.27
N VAL A 317 -0.88 -19.12 -5.24
CA VAL A 317 0.32 -18.29 -5.16
C VAL A 317 1.59 -19.13 -5.14
N ILE A 318 1.66 -20.20 -4.35
CA ILE A 318 2.82 -21.11 -4.29
C ILE A 318 3.09 -21.73 -5.67
N ALA A 319 2.04 -22.15 -6.39
CA ALA A 319 2.20 -22.64 -7.75
C ALA A 319 2.72 -21.56 -8.71
N ILE A 320 2.20 -20.33 -8.63
CA ILE A 320 2.73 -19.21 -9.45
C ILE A 320 4.23 -19.02 -9.21
N TYR A 321 4.69 -19.07 -7.95
CA TYR A 321 6.12 -18.98 -7.62
C TYR A 321 6.92 -20.17 -8.16
N ARG A 322 6.38 -21.38 -8.08
CA ARG A 322 7.03 -22.58 -8.64
C ARG A 322 7.24 -22.46 -10.14
N TYR A 323 6.19 -22.09 -10.87
CA TYR A 323 6.19 -22.07 -12.34
C TYR A 323 6.57 -20.70 -12.91
N ARG A 324 7.17 -19.80 -12.12
CA ARG A 324 7.45 -18.40 -12.49
C ARG A 324 8.24 -18.20 -13.80
N TYR A 325 9.05 -19.18 -14.19
CA TYR A 325 9.84 -19.14 -15.42
C TYR A 325 9.04 -19.56 -16.67
N GLU A 326 7.90 -20.21 -16.48
CA GLU A 326 7.02 -20.64 -17.57
C GLU A 326 6.25 -19.46 -18.16
N MET A 327 6.11 -19.42 -19.48
CA MET A 327 5.60 -18.25 -20.21
C MET A 327 4.23 -17.77 -19.70
N ARG A 328 3.29 -18.70 -19.45
CA ARG A 328 1.95 -18.37 -18.93
C ARG A 328 1.93 -17.91 -17.47
N PHE A 329 3.00 -18.13 -16.72
CA PHE A 329 3.11 -17.75 -15.30
C PHE A 329 3.92 -16.48 -15.07
N GLN A 330 4.65 -15.98 -16.08
CA GLN A 330 5.39 -14.71 -15.98
C GLN A 330 4.48 -13.53 -15.61
N VAL A 331 3.34 -13.38 -16.28
CA VAL A 331 2.39 -12.28 -15.99
C VAL A 331 1.73 -12.44 -14.62
N PRO A 332 1.16 -13.62 -14.26
CA PRO A 332 0.71 -13.86 -12.89
C PRO A 332 1.77 -13.55 -11.82
N PHE A 333 3.01 -13.99 -12.03
CA PHE A 333 4.11 -13.72 -11.10
C PHE A 333 4.39 -12.22 -10.97
N MET A 334 4.42 -11.46 -12.07
CA MET A 334 4.56 -10.00 -12.02
C MET A 334 3.41 -9.32 -11.26
N ILE A 335 2.17 -9.78 -11.46
CA ILE A 335 1.00 -9.25 -10.73
C ILE A 335 1.18 -9.46 -9.23
N ILE A 336 1.55 -10.67 -8.80
CA ILE A 336 1.77 -10.99 -7.38
C ILE A 336 2.85 -10.11 -6.75
N ASN A 337 3.99 -9.94 -7.43
CA ASN A 337 5.06 -9.06 -6.93
C ASN A 337 4.59 -7.60 -6.83
N LEU A 338 3.85 -7.10 -7.82
CA LEU A 338 3.35 -5.73 -7.77
C LEU A 338 2.27 -5.52 -6.69
N LEU A 339 1.52 -6.55 -6.30
CA LEU A 339 0.61 -6.48 -5.16
C LEU A 339 1.39 -6.43 -3.83
N GLN A 340 2.51 -7.15 -3.72
CA GLN A 340 3.44 -7.03 -2.58
C GLN A 340 4.04 -5.62 -2.52
N ASP A 341 4.51 -5.08 -3.66
CA ASP A 341 5.05 -3.72 -3.77
C ASP A 341 4.01 -2.66 -3.38
N LEU A 342 2.75 -2.85 -3.79
CA LEU A 342 1.65 -1.95 -3.45
C LEU A 342 1.42 -1.89 -1.93
N ASP A 343 1.36 -3.05 -1.27
CA ASP A 343 1.17 -3.14 0.18
C ASP A 343 2.37 -2.56 0.94
N GLN A 344 3.58 -2.80 0.44
CA GLN A 344 4.81 -2.25 0.98
C GLN A 344 4.85 -0.72 0.87
N ALA A 345 4.51 -0.15 -0.28
CA ALA A 345 4.48 1.30 -0.48
C ALA A 345 3.45 2.00 0.42
N ILE A 346 2.32 1.36 0.71
CA ILE A 346 1.33 1.88 1.66
C ILE A 346 1.88 1.87 3.10
N LEU A 347 2.57 0.80 3.50
CA LEU A 347 3.21 0.73 4.80
C LEU A 347 4.28 1.82 4.95
N GLU A 348 5.12 2.00 3.93
CA GLU A 348 6.17 3.01 3.88
C GLU A 348 5.59 4.43 4.01
N PHE A 349 4.49 4.71 3.30
CA PHE A 349 3.75 5.95 3.47
C PHE A 349 3.27 6.17 4.91
N ARG A 350 2.65 5.16 5.54
CA ARG A 350 2.17 5.25 6.94
C ARG A 350 3.32 5.48 7.92
N LEU A 351 4.44 4.79 7.73
CA LEU A 351 5.64 4.91 8.55
C LEU A 351 6.25 6.29 8.43
N SER A 352 6.44 6.79 7.20
CA SER A 352 6.96 8.12 6.91
C SER A 352 6.08 9.22 7.50
N HIS A 353 4.75 9.08 7.38
CA HIS A 353 3.79 9.98 8.01
C HIS A 353 3.88 9.94 9.54
N ALA A 354 3.92 8.75 10.16
CA ALA A 354 4.06 8.60 11.60
C ALA A 354 5.36 9.25 12.12
N ALA A 355 6.48 9.07 11.40
CA ALA A 355 7.76 9.67 11.72
C ALA A 355 7.74 11.20 11.63
N MET A 356 7.14 11.76 10.57
CA MET A 356 6.92 13.20 10.45
C MET A 356 6.10 13.75 11.61
N VAL A 357 4.97 13.11 11.94
CA VAL A 357 4.10 13.54 13.03
C VAL A 357 4.86 13.49 14.36
N HIS A 358 5.66 12.45 14.61
CA HIS A 358 6.49 12.39 15.81
C HIS A 358 7.49 13.55 15.90
N LYS A 359 8.12 13.94 14.78
CA LYS A 359 9.01 15.11 14.71
C LYS A 359 8.27 16.43 14.99
N ILE A 360 7.07 16.59 14.43
CA ILE A 360 6.32 17.85 14.48
C ILE A 360 5.56 18.05 15.81
N ILE A 361 4.96 17.01 16.39
CA ILE A 361 4.16 17.15 17.63
C ILE A 361 4.65 16.33 18.82
N GLY A 362 5.67 15.49 18.66
CA GLY A 362 6.16 14.61 19.72
C GLY A 362 5.06 13.65 20.21
N ASN A 363 4.94 13.53 21.54
CA ASN A 363 3.91 12.72 22.21
C ASN A 363 2.59 13.48 22.46
N LYS A 364 2.41 14.68 21.90
CA LYS A 364 1.15 15.43 22.06
C LYS A 364 0.04 14.74 21.28
N SER A 365 -1.19 14.82 21.80
CA SER A 365 -2.38 14.33 21.12
C SER A 365 -2.61 15.03 19.78
N GLY A 366 -3.19 14.30 18.83
CA GLY A 366 -3.63 14.83 17.55
C GLY A 366 -4.81 15.80 17.68
N LEU A 367 -5.09 16.56 16.62
CA LEU A 367 -6.22 17.50 16.57
C LEU A 367 -7.58 16.78 16.60
N ALA A 368 -7.65 15.56 16.07
CA ALA A 368 -8.80 14.66 16.14
C ALA A 368 -8.84 13.83 17.44
N GLN A 369 -8.34 14.37 18.55
CA GLN A 369 -8.31 13.73 19.88
C GLN A 369 -7.64 12.34 19.95
N THR A 370 -6.95 11.92 18.90
CA THR A 370 -6.19 10.67 18.90
C THR A 370 -4.91 10.82 19.72
N SER A 371 -4.31 9.70 20.10
CA SER A 371 -2.98 9.67 20.75
C SER A 371 -1.84 10.15 19.84
N GLY A 372 -2.14 10.72 18.67
CA GLY A 372 -1.18 11.29 17.74
C GLY A 372 -0.25 10.23 17.18
N TYR A 373 1.04 10.35 17.49
CA TYR A 373 2.07 9.42 17.04
C TYR A 373 1.80 7.97 17.44
N THR A 374 1.35 7.70 18.67
CA THR A 374 1.12 6.32 19.16
C THR A 374 0.07 5.59 18.31
N TYR A 375 -1.01 6.29 17.92
CA TYR A 375 -1.99 5.74 16.99
C TYR A 375 -1.36 5.45 15.63
N LEU A 376 -0.67 6.43 15.03
CA LEU A 376 -0.09 6.27 13.69
C LEU A 376 0.93 5.13 13.66
N LYS A 377 1.73 4.98 14.71
CA LYS A 377 2.65 3.85 14.88
C LYS A 377 1.90 2.52 14.95
N ALA A 378 0.73 2.45 15.60
CA ALA A 378 -0.08 1.23 15.59
C ALA A 378 -0.59 0.87 14.19
N THR A 379 -0.76 1.87 13.30
CA THR A 379 -1.15 1.64 11.90
C THR A 379 -0.03 1.09 11.00
N THR A 380 1.22 1.03 11.49
CA THR A 380 2.34 0.43 10.75
C THR A 380 2.53 -1.07 11.04
N GLY A 381 1.60 -1.69 11.78
CA GLY A 381 1.63 -3.11 12.09
C GLY A 381 1.12 -4.00 10.95
N GLU A 382 1.50 -5.28 10.99
CA GLU A 382 1.09 -6.29 10.00
C GLU A 382 -0.43 -6.45 9.89
N ARG A 383 -1.19 -6.12 10.94
CA ARG A 383 -2.66 -6.20 10.94
C ARG A 383 -3.33 -5.33 9.88
N LEU A 384 -2.66 -4.29 9.38
CA LEU A 384 -3.18 -3.44 8.31
C LEU A 384 -2.58 -3.75 6.93
N ARG A 385 -1.78 -4.82 6.81
CA ARG A 385 -1.34 -5.32 5.50
C ARG A 385 -2.48 -6.08 4.83
N VAL A 386 -2.83 -5.67 3.62
CA VAL A 386 -3.93 -6.28 2.86
C VAL A 386 -3.52 -7.63 2.30
N PHE A 387 -2.27 -7.72 1.84
CA PHE A 387 -1.70 -8.86 1.16
C PHE A 387 -0.65 -9.56 2.05
N VAL A 388 -0.93 -9.67 3.35
CA VAL A 388 -0.05 -10.35 4.33
C VAL A 388 0.31 -11.78 3.90
N ASP A 389 -0.62 -12.49 3.25
CA ASP A 389 -0.40 -13.81 2.67
C ASP A 389 0.71 -13.81 1.61
N LEU A 390 0.73 -12.78 0.75
CA LEU A 390 1.76 -12.65 -0.27
C LEU A 390 3.12 -12.32 0.36
N ILE A 391 3.17 -11.51 1.41
CA ILE A 391 4.42 -11.20 2.10
C ILE A 391 5.00 -12.46 2.78
N ASN A 392 4.15 -13.25 3.42
CA ASN A 392 4.54 -14.46 4.14
C ASN A 392 4.76 -15.68 3.21
N ILE A 393 4.63 -15.53 1.89
CA ILE A 393 4.79 -16.63 0.95
C ILE A 393 6.21 -17.22 0.98
N SER A 394 7.21 -16.38 1.29
CA SER A 394 8.62 -16.76 1.34
C SER A 394 8.89 -17.89 2.35
N SER A 395 8.11 -17.96 3.44
CA SER A 395 8.18 -19.04 4.43
C SER A 395 7.78 -20.42 3.88
N PHE A 396 7.13 -20.48 2.72
CA PHE A 396 6.62 -21.70 2.09
C PHE A 396 7.36 -22.09 0.81
N LEU A 397 8.34 -21.29 0.39
CA LEU A 397 9.15 -21.59 -0.79
C LEU A 397 10.21 -22.63 -0.42
N ILE A 398 10.44 -23.55 -1.34
CA ILE A 398 11.50 -24.56 -1.26
C ILE A 398 12.45 -24.40 -2.44
N GLU A 399 13.68 -24.86 -2.26
CA GLU A 399 14.73 -24.78 -3.27
C GLU A 399 14.29 -25.52 -4.56
N ASP A 400 14.63 -24.94 -5.72
CA ASP A 400 14.13 -25.42 -7.02
C ASP A 400 14.63 -26.85 -7.36
N ASP A 401 15.78 -27.27 -6.82
CA ASP A 401 16.40 -28.58 -7.00
C ASP A 401 15.69 -29.71 -6.25
N LYS A 402 14.96 -29.38 -5.18
CA LYS A 402 14.19 -30.35 -4.38
C LYS A 402 12.83 -30.67 -5.00
N LEU A 403 12.36 -29.82 -5.91
CA LEU A 403 11.06 -29.98 -6.56
C LEU A 403 11.18 -30.88 -7.80
N PRO A 404 10.18 -31.73 -8.09
CA PRO A 404 10.21 -32.55 -9.28
C PRO A 404 10.21 -31.70 -10.55
N ASP A 405 10.88 -32.19 -11.59
CA ASP A 405 10.85 -31.59 -12.90
C ASP A 405 9.43 -31.53 -13.47
N ILE A 406 9.19 -30.49 -14.26
CA ILE A 406 7.93 -30.27 -14.94
C ILE A 406 7.79 -31.32 -16.06
N PRO A 407 6.71 -32.12 -16.09
CA PRO A 407 6.50 -33.07 -17.17
C PRO A 407 6.50 -32.38 -18.54
N GLU A 408 7.09 -33.00 -19.56
CA GLU A 408 7.25 -32.39 -20.90
C GLU A 408 5.91 -31.95 -21.51
N ASP A 409 4.84 -32.72 -21.29
CA ASP A 409 3.48 -32.38 -21.74
C ASP A 409 2.91 -31.13 -21.08
N LEU A 410 3.26 -30.91 -19.80
CA LEU A 410 2.87 -29.73 -19.05
C LEU A 410 3.67 -28.52 -19.53
N PHE A 411 4.99 -28.67 -19.66
CA PHE A 411 5.88 -27.65 -20.20
C PHE A 411 5.41 -27.16 -21.58
N LYS A 412 5.09 -28.09 -22.50
CA LYS A 412 4.62 -27.72 -23.85
C LYS A 412 3.33 -26.88 -23.81
N LYS A 413 2.38 -27.21 -22.93
CA LYS A 413 1.10 -26.48 -22.80
C LYS A 413 1.24 -25.13 -22.10
N LEU A 414 2.22 -25.00 -21.22
CA LEU A 414 2.54 -23.75 -20.56
C LEU A 414 3.31 -22.78 -21.46
N ASN A 415 4.04 -23.27 -22.47
CA ASN A 415 4.94 -22.45 -23.30
C ASN A 415 4.58 -22.31 -24.79
N PHE A 416 3.72 -23.17 -25.36
CA PHE A 416 3.33 -23.14 -26.78
C PHE A 416 1.78 -23.12 -26.95
N PRO A 417 1.20 -22.72 -28.11
CA PRO A 417 -0.18 -22.22 -28.18
C PRO A 417 -1.26 -23.34 -28.31
N PRO A 418 -2.55 -23.04 -28.04
CA PRO A 418 -3.15 -22.73 -26.75
C PRO A 418 -3.75 -23.98 -26.04
N LEU A 419 -4.06 -23.84 -24.74
CA LEU A 419 -5.05 -24.71 -24.08
C LEU A 419 -6.45 -24.40 -24.65
N PRO A 420 -7.27 -25.43 -24.95
CA PRO A 420 -8.61 -25.26 -25.52
C PRO A 420 -9.58 -24.49 -24.61
#